data_AF-A0A0C1GM31-F1
#
_entry.id   AF-A0A0C1GM31-F1
#
_cell.length_a   1.000
_cell.length_b   1.000
_cell.length_c   1.000
_cell.angle_alpha   90.00
_cell.angle_beta   90.00
_cell.angle_gamma   90.00
#
_symmetry.space_group_name_H-M   'P 1'
#
loop_
_entity.id
_entity.type
_entity.pdbx_description
1 polymer ?
#
loop_
_entity_poly.entity_id
_entity_poly.type
_entity_poly.pdbx_seq_one_letter_code
_entity_poly.pdbx_strand_id
1 'polypeptide(L)' 'MIIKAVTLFLIAMGVLAMFGKLRFPGQKRLSSAKCPRCGRFRIGKGSCPCEKGGRG' A
#
# COMPACT_ATOMS: atom_id res chain seq x y z
N MET A 1 -32.70 -9.23 19.29
CA MET A 1 -31.59 -10.13 18.87
C MET A 1 -30.87 -9.70 17.58
N ILE A 2 -31.34 -8.66 16.88
CA ILE A 2 -30.68 -8.13 15.67
C ILE A 2 -29.40 -7.34 15.98
N ILE A 3 -29.42 -6.52 17.04
CA ILE A 3 -28.30 -5.65 17.42
C ILE A 3 -27.05 -6.48 17.66
N LYS A 4 -27.19 -7.59 18.40
CA LYS A 4 -26.08 -8.50 18.72
C LYS A 4 -25.44 -9.10 17.46
N ALA A 5 -26.24 -9.46 16.45
CA ALA A 5 -25.74 -9.95 15.17
C ALA A 5 -24.99 -8.85 14.39
N VAL A 6 -25.55 -7.64 14.34
CA VAL A 6 -24.91 -6.48 13.68
C VAL A 6 -23.60 -6.10 14.37
N THR A 7 -23.57 -6.09 15.71
CA THR A 7 -22.36 -5.77 16.48
C THR A 7 -21.25 -6.78 16.22
N LEU A 8 -21.56 -8.09 16.20
CA LEU A 8 -20.56 -9.13 15.90
C LEU A 8 -20.04 -9.02 14.47
N PHE A 9 -20.90 -8.72 13.50
CA PHE A 9 -20.49 -8.54 12.10
C PHE A 9 -19.57 -7.33 11.91
N LEU A 10 -19.89 -6.20 12.54
CA LEU A 10 -19.05 -4.98 12.48
C LEU A 10 -17.69 -5.19 13.14
N ILE A 11 -17.64 -5.88 14.28
CA ILE A 11 -16.38 -6.23 14.95
C ILE A 11 -15.54 -7.13 14.03
N ALA A 12 -16.13 -8.16 13.44
CA ALA A 12 -15.42 -9.07 12.53
C ALA A 12 -14.84 -8.32 11.31
N MET A 13 -15.63 -7.44 10.68
CA MET A 13 -15.18 -6.60 9.58
C MET A 13 -14.03 -5.66 9.99
N GLY A 14 -14.11 -5.05 11.16
CA GLY A 14 -13.05 -4.17 11.69
C GLY A 14 -11.73 -4.91 11.95
N VAL A 15 -11.81 -6.11 12.55
CA VAL A 15 -10.65 -6.98 12.79
C VAL A 15 -10.02 -7.41 11.47
N LEU A 16 -10.83 -7.89 10.51
CA LEU A 16 -10.34 -8.27 9.17
C LEU A 16 -9.68 -7.08 8.44
N ALA A 17 -10.18 -5.86 8.59
CA ALA A 17 -9.56 -4.67 8.01
C ALA A 17 -8.21 -4.31 8.68
N MET A 18 -8.12 -4.40 10.01
CA MET A 18 -6.86 -4.17 10.74
C MET A 18 -5.83 -5.26 10.42
N PHE A 19 -6.23 -6.53 10.41
CA PHE A 19 -5.38 -7.63 9.99
C PHE A 19 -5.03 -7.53 8.51
N GLY A 20 -5.96 -7.09 7.66
CA GLY A 20 -5.75 -6.81 6.25
C GLY A 20 -4.63 -5.79 6.06
N LYS A 21 -4.63 -4.68 6.81
CA LYS A 21 -3.57 -3.65 6.79
C LYS A 21 -2.18 -4.21 7.14
N LEU A 22 -2.10 -5.15 8.09
CA LEU A 22 -0.85 -5.83 8.44
C LEU A 22 -0.47 -6.93 7.43
N ARG A 23 -1.46 -7.54 6.79
CA ARG A 23 -1.36 -8.57 5.75
C ARG A 23 -1.44 -7.99 4.32
N PHE A 24 -1.24 -6.67 4.13
CA PHE A 24 -1.10 -6.04 2.82
C PHE A 24 0.40 -5.95 2.45
N PRO A 25 1.04 -7.04 1.96
CA PRO A 25 2.37 -6.96 1.37
C PRO A 25 2.40 -6.11 0.09
N GLY A 26 1.22 -5.73 -0.42
CA GLY A 26 1.04 -4.91 -1.62
C GLY A 26 1.53 -3.47 -1.49
N GLN A 27 1.53 -2.89 -0.29
CA GLN A 27 2.03 -1.52 -0.09
C GLN A 27 3.57 -1.45 -0.29
N LYS A 28 4.30 -2.50 0.12
CA LYS A 28 5.73 -2.63 -0.17
C LYS A 28 6.01 -2.80 -1.66
N ARG A 29 5.19 -3.56 -2.39
CA ARG A 29 5.33 -3.69 -3.85
C ARG A 29 5.06 -2.37 -4.57
N LEU A 30 4.05 -1.61 -4.13
CA LEU A 30 3.72 -0.31 -4.71
C LEU A 30 4.78 0.77 -4.40
N SER A 31 5.38 0.73 -3.21
CA SER A 31 6.52 1.59 -2.87
C SER A 31 7.81 1.19 -3.57
N SER A 32 8.04 -0.11 -3.82
CA SER A 32 9.20 -0.60 -4.60
C SER A 32 9.08 -0.27 -6.09
N ALA A 33 7.85 -0.16 -6.61
CA ALA A 33 7.58 0.38 -7.94
C ALA A 33 7.80 1.90 -8.02
N LYS A 34 7.96 2.60 -6.89
CA LYS A 34 8.31 4.03 -6.86
C LYS A 34 9.81 4.22 -6.71
N CYS A 35 10.30 5.27 -7.33
CA CYS A 35 11.66 5.72 -7.28
C CYS A 35 11.92 6.39 -5.91
N PRO A 36 12.88 5.91 -5.09
CA PRO A 36 13.06 6.39 -3.72
C PRO A 36 13.56 7.84 -3.63
N ARG A 37 14.17 8.36 -4.70
CA ARG A 37 14.73 9.73 -4.77
C ARG A 37 13.67 10.78 -5.11
N CYS A 38 12.70 10.46 -5.98
CA CYS A 38 11.71 11.44 -6.47
C CYS A 38 10.24 11.03 -6.25
N GLY A 39 9.98 9.84 -5.68
CA GLY A 39 8.63 9.34 -5.42
C GLY A 39 7.82 8.92 -6.67
N ARG A 40 8.33 9.15 -7.89
CA ARG A 40 7.65 8.78 -9.14
C ARG A 40 7.63 7.26 -9.37
N PHE A 41 6.58 6.74 -9.98
CA PHE A 41 6.52 5.34 -10.40
C PHE A 41 7.53 5.07 -11.52
N ARG A 42 8.31 3.99 -11.38
CA ARG A 42 9.23 3.47 -12.41
C ARG A 42 8.39 2.76 -13.47
N ILE A 43 8.04 3.47 -14.54
CA ILE A 43 7.29 2.93 -15.67
C ILE A 43 8.31 2.32 -16.65
N GLY A 44 8.43 0.99 -16.64
CA GLY A 44 9.36 0.22 -17.50
C GLY A 44 10.68 -0.24 -16.83
N LYS A 45 11.54 -0.96 -17.57
CA LYS A 45 12.88 -1.42 -17.13
C LYS A 45 13.97 -0.34 -17.29
N GLY A 46 13.59 0.92 -17.50
CA GLY A 46 14.52 2.05 -17.60
C GLY A 46 14.87 2.61 -16.23
N SER A 47 16.10 3.12 -16.07
CA SER A 47 16.47 3.90 -14.88
C SER A 47 15.57 5.13 -14.75
N CYS A 48 15.24 5.47 -13.50
CA CYS A 48 14.35 6.57 -13.18
C CYS A 48 14.93 7.90 -13.73
N PRO A 49 14.15 8.77 -14.38
CA PRO A 49 14.67 9.99 -15.01
C PRO A 49 15.35 10.96 -14.02
N CYS A 50 15.03 10.87 -12.72
CA CYS A 50 15.75 11.63 -11.68
C CYS A 50 17.20 11.15 -11.46
N GLU A 51 17.53 9.93 -11.86
CA GLU A 51 18.86 9.34 -11.73
C GLU A 51 19.72 9.64 -12.96
N LYS A 52 19.09 9.80 -14.14
CA LYS A 52 19.77 10.11 -15.40
C LYS A 52 20.03 11.62 -15.62
N GLY A 53 19.56 12.48 -14.71
CA GLY A 53 19.65 13.95 -14.82
C GLY A 53 19.97 14.73 -13.54
N GLY A 54 20.35 14.08 -12.45
CA GLY A 54 20.64 14.73 -11.17
C GLY A 54 22.08 15.24 -11.07
N ARG A 55 22.39 16.35 -11.76
CA ARG A 55 23.40 17.30 -11.29
C ARG A 55 22.68 18.24 -10.31
N GLY A 56 23.14 18.24 -9.07
CA GLY A 56 22.60 19.00 -7.94
C GLY A 56 22.97 18.30 -6.64
#